data_AF-A0A3E2WER1-F1
#
_entry.id   AF-A0A3E2WER1-F1
#
_cell.length_a   1.000
_cell.length_b   1.000
_cell.length_c   1.000
_cell.angle_alpha   90.00
_cell.angle_beta   90.00
_cell.angle_gamma   90.00
#
_symmetry.space_group_name_H-M   'P 1'
#
loop_
_entity.id
_entity.type
_entity.pdbx_description
1 polymer ?
#
loop_
_entity_poly.entity_id
_entity_poly.type
_entity_poly.pdbx_seq_one_letter_code
_entity_poly.pdbx_strand_id
1 'polypeptide(L)' 'MSKILNQDISIGDNLRVLRCRAGFSQEKVAEKLQVMGFTISREIISQMELGKHNIRISVLLALKEMYEATYDEIFADIYL' A
#
# COMPACT_ATOMS: atom_id res chain seq x y z
N MET A 1 5.84 6.06 22.98
CA MET A 1 4.76 5.08 22.71
C MET A 1 5.12 4.33 21.43
N SER A 2 5.46 3.05 21.54
CA SER A 2 5.84 2.21 20.39
C SER A 2 4.60 1.93 19.54
N LYS A 3 4.54 2.48 18.34
CA LYS A 3 3.45 2.24 17.36
C LYS A 3 3.91 1.17 16.36
N ILE A 4 4.10 -0.06 16.84
CA ILE A 4 4.61 -1.17 16.02
C ILE A 4 3.45 -2.11 15.73
N LEU A 5 3.03 -2.17 14.47
CA LEU A 5 2.14 -3.21 13.94
C LEU A 5 3.01 -4.17 13.12
N ASN A 6 3.00 -5.45 13.46
CA ASN A 6 3.72 -6.45 12.69
C ASN A 6 2.83 -6.99 11.58
N GLN A 7 3.30 -6.92 10.34
CA GLN A 7 2.57 -7.42 9.18
C GLN A 7 2.96 -8.89 8.96
N ASP A 8 2.18 -9.80 9.54
CA ASP A 8 2.43 -11.24 9.44
C ASP A 8 1.91 -11.84 8.12
N ILE A 9 0.90 -11.20 7.52
CA ILE A 9 0.27 -11.60 6.26
C ILE A 9 0.55 -10.54 5.18
N SER A 10 0.93 -10.99 3.98
CA SER A 10 1.17 -10.09 2.86
C SER A 10 -0.16 -9.65 2.22
N ILE A 11 -0.36 -8.33 2.12
CA ILE A 11 -1.45 -7.69 1.35
C ILE A 11 -0.93 -7.07 0.03
N GLY A 12 0.33 -7.34 -0.32
CA GLY A 12 1.01 -6.66 -1.42
C GLY A 12 0.38 -6.91 -2.78
N ASP A 13 -0.10 -8.13 -3.03
CA ASP A 13 -0.73 -8.50 -4.30
C ASP A 13 -2.05 -7.75 -4.50
N ASN A 14 -2.88 -7.68 -3.45
CA ASN A 14 -4.12 -6.89 -3.45
C ASN A 14 -3.85 -5.40 -3.74
N LEU A 15 -2.83 -4.82 -3.10
CA LEU A 15 -2.44 -3.43 -3.38
C LEU A 15 -2.00 -3.22 -4.82
N ARG A 16 -1.33 -4.21 -5.43
CA ARG A 16 -0.95 -4.18 -6.84
C ARG A 16 -2.16 -4.22 -7.75
N VAL A 17 -3.11 -5.10 -7.48
CA VAL A 17 -4.38 -5.21 -8.23
C VAL A 17 -5.14 -3.89 -8.16
N LEU A 18 -5.30 -3.33 -6.96
CA LEU A 18 -5.96 -2.05 -6.72
C LEU A 18 -5.24 -0.89 -7.42
N ARG A 19 -3.90 -0.86 -7.39
CA ARG A 19 -3.12 0.15 -8.11
C ARG A 19 -3.37 0.09 -9.61
N CYS A 20 -3.33 -1.10 -10.19
CA CYS A 20 -3.59 -1.31 -11.61
C CYS A 20 -5.03 -0.92 -11.98
N ARG A 21 -6.03 -1.24 -11.15
CA ARG A 21 -7.42 -0.82 -11.32
C ARG A 21 -7.57 0.70 -11.34
N ALA A 22 -6.88 1.38 -10.44
CA ALA A 22 -6.87 2.84 -10.36
C ALA A 22 -6.02 3.51 -11.47
N GLY A 23 -5.40 2.73 -12.36
CA GLY A 23 -4.64 3.25 -13.50
C GLY A 23 -3.30 3.90 -13.14
N PHE A 24 -2.76 3.62 -11.95
CA PHE A 24 -1.51 4.23 -11.50
C PHE A 24 -0.29 3.34 -11.78
N SER A 25 0.81 3.96 -12.20
CA SER A 25 2.14 3.32 -12.13
C SER A 25 2.68 3.38 -10.71
N GLN A 26 3.61 2.48 -10.36
CA GLN A 26 4.29 2.52 -9.04
C GLN A 26 4.97 3.87 -8.79
N GLU A 27 5.51 4.49 -9.85
CA GLU A 27 6.14 5.80 -9.79
C GLU A 27 5.11 6.88 -9.45
N LYS A 28 3.93 6.84 -10.11
CA LYS A 28 2.86 7.82 -9.85
C LYS A 28 2.32 7.73 -8.42
N VAL A 29 2.27 6.52 -7.87
CA VAL A 29 1.89 6.31 -6.47
C VAL A 29 2.93 6.90 -5.52
N ALA A 30 4.22 6.66 -5.78
CA ALA A 30 5.29 7.22 -4.98
C ALA A 30 5.28 8.77 -5.01
N GLU A 31 5.12 9.38 -6.18
CA GLU A 31 5.00 10.84 -6.32
C GLU A 31 3.83 11.40 -5.51
N LYS A 32 2.64 10.79 -5.60
CA LYS A 32 1.46 11.23 -4.85
C LYS A 32 1.66 11.11 -3.34
N LEU A 33 2.26 10.03 -2.88
CA LEU A 33 2.57 9.85 -1.46
C LEU A 33 3.63 10.85 -0.98
N GLN A 34 4.61 11.19 -1.79
CA GLN A 34 5.57 12.25 -1.49
C GLN A 34 4.89 13.61 -1.33
N VAL A 35 3.93 13.95 -2.20
CA VAL A 35 3.12 15.17 -2.08
C VAL A 35 2.30 15.19 -0.80
N MET A 36 1.84 14.02 -0.31
CA MET A 36 1.16 13.88 0.97
C MET A 36 2.12 13.92 2.20
N GLY A 37 3.42 14.12 1.98
CA GLY A 37 4.43 14.22 3.04
C GLY A 37 5.09 12.89 3.43
N PHE A 38 4.87 11.81 2.68
CA PHE A 38 5.53 10.53 2.93
C PHE A 38 6.88 10.45 2.22
N THR A 39 7.95 10.14 2.97
CA THR A 39 9.25 9.80 2.38
C THR A 39 9.22 8.38 1.84
N ILE A 40 8.80 8.21 0.58
CA ILE A 40 8.69 6.92 -0.10
C ILE A 40 9.20 7.01 -1.54
N SER A 41 9.78 5.93 -2.06
CA SER A 41 10.25 5.82 -3.44
C SER A 41 9.47 4.75 -4.20
N ARG A 42 9.55 4.77 -5.53
CA ARG A 42 8.95 3.74 -6.40
C ARG A 42 9.43 2.33 -6.06
N GLU A 43 10.70 2.19 -5.67
CA GLU A 43 11.24 0.90 -5.20
C GLU A 43 10.55 0.42 -3.93
N ILE A 44 10.28 1.30 -2.97
CA ILE A 44 9.55 0.93 -1.76
C ILE A 44 8.13 0.47 -2.11
N ILE A 45 7.43 1.15 -3.03
CA ILE A 45 6.12 0.70 -3.51
C ILE A 45 6.22 -0.72 -4.11
N SER A 46 7.22 -0.98 -4.93
CA SER A 46 7.45 -2.32 -5.50
C SER A 46 7.71 -3.36 -4.42
N GLN A 47 8.53 -3.07 -3.41
CA GLN A 47 8.79 -3.99 -2.30
C GLN A 47 7.53 -4.24 -1.44
N MET A 48 6.68 -3.23 -1.25
CA MET A 48 5.38 -3.39 -0.57
C MET A 48 4.47 -4.32 -1.35
N GLU A 49 4.37 -4.15 -2.68
CA GLU A 49 3.58 -5.02 -3.55
C GLU A 49 4.12 -6.46 -3.60
N LEU A 50 5.43 -6.65 -3.45
CA LEU A 50 6.07 -7.96 -3.38
C LEU A 50 6.01 -8.60 -1.97
N GLY A 51 5.43 -7.92 -0.97
CA GLY A 51 5.39 -8.40 0.42
C GLY A 51 6.75 -8.40 1.13
N LYS A 52 7.75 -7.71 0.58
CA LYS A 52 9.12 -7.62 1.10
C LYS A 52 9.37 -6.41 1.99
N HIS A 53 8.37 -5.53 2.12
CA HIS A 53 8.45 -4.33 2.94
C HIS A 53 7.14 -4.11 3.70
N ASN A 54 7.25 -3.84 5.00
CA ASN A 54 6.10 -3.54 5.86
C ASN A 54 5.39 -2.25 5.43
N ILE A 55 4.07 -2.29 5.40
CA ILE A 55 3.27 -1.11 5.03
C ILE A 55 2.88 -0.36 6.31
N ARG A 56 3.27 0.92 6.39
CA ARG A 56 2.83 1.78 7.50
C ARG A 56 1.33 2.00 7.40
N ILE A 57 0.62 1.99 8.52
CA ILE A 57 -0.83 2.24 8.57
C ILE A 57 -1.19 3.56 7.89
N SER A 58 -0.42 4.63 8.11
CA SER A 58 -0.64 5.93 7.46
C SER A 58 -0.52 5.88 5.94
N VAL A 59 0.42 5.07 5.42
CA VAL A 59 0.56 4.83 3.97
C VAL A 59 -0.61 3.99 3.47
N LEU A 60 -1.04 2.97 4.22
CA LEU A 60 -2.19 2.15 3.86
C LEU A 60 -3.47 2.99 3.71
N LEU A 61 -3.72 3.91 4.65
CA LEU A 61 -4.84 4.87 4.56
C LEU A 61 -4.73 5.74 3.29
N ALA A 62 -3.54 6.27 2.99
CA ALA A 62 -3.33 7.07 1.80
C ALA A 62 -3.56 6.27 0.52
N LEU A 63 -3.08 5.03 0.45
CA LEU A 63 -3.31 4.12 -0.67
C LEU A 63 -4.79 3.79 -0.85
N LYS A 64 -5.51 3.55 0.25
CA LYS A 64 -6.96 3.32 0.24
C LYS A 64 -7.72 4.48 -0.41
N GLU A 65 -7.40 5.70 -0.02
CA GLU A 65 -8.00 6.91 -0.59
C GLU A 65 -7.60 7.11 -2.06
N MET A 66 -6.32 6.88 -2.38
CA MET A 66 -5.80 7.05 -3.74
C MET A 66 -6.38 6.04 -4.74
N TYR A 67 -6.61 4.80 -4.31
CA TYR A 67 -7.13 3.73 -5.17
C TYR A 67 -8.66 3.64 -5.18
N GLU A 68 -9.34 4.54 -4.45
CA GLU A 68 -10.79 4.51 -4.25
C GLU A 68 -11.26 3.10 -3.86
N ALA A 69 -10.48 2.45 -2.98
CA ALA A 69 -10.69 1.07 -2.58
C ALA A 69 -11.36 0.99 -1.22
N THR A 70 -12.00 -0.14 -0.92
CA THR A 70 -12.45 -0.43 0.46
C THR A 70 -11.40 -1.25 1.21
N TYR A 71 -11.50 -1.31 2.53
CA TYR A 71 -10.63 -2.20 3.31
C TYR A 71 -10.87 -3.67 2.97
N ASP A 72 -12.11 -4.05 2.62
CA ASP A 72 -12.44 -5.39 2.18
C ASP A 72 -11.61 -5.80 0.95
N GLU A 73 -11.46 -4.90 -0.02
CA GLU A 73 -10.66 -5.16 -1.21
C GLU A 73 -9.15 -5.22 -0.93
N ILE A 74 -8.67 -4.44 0.04
CA ILE A 74 -7.27 -4.45 0.49
C ILE A 74 -6.93 -5.79 1.17
N PHE A 75 -7.87 -6.32 1.95
CA PHE A 75 -7.72 -7.58 2.67
C PHE A 75 -8.43 -8.75 2.00
N ALA A 76 -8.75 -8.63 0.70
CA ALA A 76 -9.42 -9.67 -0.05
C ALA A 76 -8.58 -10.96 -0.04
N ASP A 77 -9.27 -12.11 0.04
CA ASP A 77 -8.65 -13.44 0.08
C ASP A 77 -7.75 -13.72 1.31
N ILE A 78 -7.82 -12.87 2.35
CA ILE A 78 -7.12 -13.10 3.61
C ILE A 78 -8.10 -13.68 4.63
N TYR A 79 -7.87 -14.94 4.99
CA TYR A 79 -8.66 -15.70 5.97
C TYR A 79 -7.79 -16.10 7.17
N LEU A 80 -8.42 -16.20 8.35
CA LEU A 80 -7.79 -16.61 9.62
C LEU A 80 -8.10 -18.08 9.94
#